data_AF-A0A7X9WRP4-F1
#
_entry.id   AF-A0A7X9WRP4-F1
#
_cell.length_a   1.000
_cell.length_b   1.000
_cell.length_c   1.000
_cell.angle_alpha   90.00
_cell.angle_beta   90.00
_cell.angle_gamma   90.00
#
_symmetry.space_group_name_H-M   'P 1'
#
loop_
_entity.id
_entity.type
_entity.pdbx_description
1 polymer ?
#
loop_
_entity_poly.entity_id
_entity_poly.type
_entity_poly.pdbx_seq_one_letter_code
_entity_poly.pdbx_strand_id
1 'polypeptide(L)'
;MTDQPNLIDEQNIRRWIEATMGDIVAMDILPGWRPAWNASVRTPEGIIHIHIRGDRGAGQETQPLRVEHDVLRLLADEGIAVPHIHGWCDNPAAIAMERIDATAFAGGADRDANLHRLVGDYMAIMASVHRIDIAKAVEIGLPQPQGPQAIALAYFGDADRHYQGHRDGPDPLIAFLRKWVLGNLPLHRTQTALLIADAPQFFHDGDRITHIYDLELAHLGDPMADLASIRVRDINEPIGDLTPLLQRYAAESGNAIDWAALDFHTIASFLAVPMRMESALRTQRQLPAYVEYLSWDLGCRRAALDVLAQVRGVDLVPVTDLAPVEKSTDIIYDNLVASCADLPAASGRLREPPALSLARHVRRREAIGDEIARRDRLEAERLLGQRFESAAAVETALERYVLDAGPDEDADLIGLFHRRTMRALQLLHGYPGPIVNRVPGPIDRLAFSSSHSTTVMAHDSATHI
;
A
#
# COMPACT_ATOMS: atom_id res chain seq x y z
N MET A 1 -1.30 29.55 -0.03
CA MET A 1 -1.96 30.29 1.06
C MET A 1 -2.65 29.26 1.93
N THR A 2 -1.93 28.59 2.81
CA THR A 2 -2.45 27.45 3.60
C THR A 2 -1.47 27.17 4.74
N ASP A 3 -1.57 27.90 5.84
CA ASP A 3 -0.97 27.53 7.14
C ASP A 3 -1.84 27.99 8.33
N GLN A 4 -3.02 28.56 8.08
CA GLN A 4 -3.96 28.98 9.12
C GLN A 4 -5.04 27.97 9.58
N PRO A 5 -5.32 26.82 8.92
CA PRO A 5 -6.32 25.87 9.43
C PRO A 5 -5.96 25.27 10.80
N ASN A 6 -4.67 25.03 11.06
CA ASN A 6 -4.24 24.23 12.22
C ASN A 6 -4.41 24.93 13.58
N LEU A 7 -4.43 26.26 13.63
CA LEU A 7 -4.45 27.01 14.90
C LEU A 7 -5.81 26.94 15.60
N ILE A 8 -6.91 27.04 14.85
CA ILE A 8 -8.27 26.95 15.42
C ILE A 8 -8.55 25.52 15.86
N ASP A 9 -8.19 24.56 15.02
CA ASP A 9 -8.32 23.13 15.32
C ASP A 9 -7.52 22.74 16.56
N GLU A 10 -6.26 23.18 16.67
CA GLU A 10 -5.46 22.97 17.88
C GLU A 10 -6.09 23.62 19.12
N GLN A 11 -6.60 24.85 19.03
CA GLN A 11 -7.28 25.50 20.16
C GLN A 11 -8.55 24.77 20.59
N ASN A 12 -9.31 24.21 19.64
CA ASN A 12 -10.49 23.42 19.96
C ASN A 12 -10.12 22.11 20.64
N ILE A 13 -9.12 21.41 20.11
CA ILE A 13 -8.58 20.18 20.71
C ILE A 13 -8.08 20.45 22.13
N ARG A 14 -7.31 21.52 22.35
CA ARG A 14 -6.82 21.90 23.68
C ARG A 14 -7.96 22.08 24.68
N ARG A 15 -8.98 22.89 24.31
CA ARG A 15 -10.16 23.12 25.15
C ARG A 15 -10.92 21.83 25.46
N TRP A 16 -11.04 20.94 24.48
CA TRP A 16 -11.70 19.66 24.67
C TRP A 16 -10.91 18.73 25.61
N ILE A 17 -9.59 18.63 25.47
CA ILE A 17 -8.73 17.85 26.38
C ILE A 17 -8.84 18.36 27.82
N GLU A 18 -8.72 19.68 28.02
CA GLU A 18 -8.83 20.31 29.34
C GLU A 18 -10.19 20.08 30.00
N ALA A 19 -11.27 20.06 29.20
CA ALA A 19 -12.62 19.82 29.69
C ALA A 19 -12.94 18.34 29.99
N THR A 20 -12.25 17.40 29.34
CA THR A 20 -12.63 15.97 29.37
C THR A 20 -11.62 15.06 30.06
N MET A 21 -10.35 15.46 30.13
CA MET A 21 -9.24 14.62 30.60
C MET A 21 -8.44 15.26 31.73
N GLY A 22 -8.07 16.54 31.59
CA GLY A 22 -7.28 17.25 32.60
C GLY A 22 -6.33 18.29 32.01
N ASP A 23 -5.44 18.84 32.83
CA ASP A 23 -4.59 19.97 32.46
C ASP A 23 -3.49 19.56 31.47
N ILE A 24 -3.37 20.26 30.35
CA ILE A 24 -2.30 20.03 29.38
C ILE A 24 -0.97 20.54 29.94
N VAL A 25 0.00 19.66 30.07
CA VAL A 25 1.37 19.98 30.50
C VAL A 25 2.24 20.37 29.31
N ALA A 26 2.12 19.63 28.20
CA ALA A 26 2.83 19.86 26.96
C ALA A 26 2.00 19.33 25.78
N MET A 27 2.11 19.96 24.62
CA MET A 27 1.45 19.51 23.40
C MET A 27 2.22 19.98 22.17
N ASP A 28 2.54 19.05 21.29
CA ASP A 28 3.35 19.26 20.08
C ASP A 28 2.60 18.76 18.84
N ILE A 29 2.69 19.50 17.75
CA ILE A 29 2.15 19.10 16.44
C ILE A 29 3.12 18.11 15.79
N LEU A 30 2.59 17.03 15.21
CA LEU A 30 3.38 16.07 14.44
C LEU A 30 3.33 16.40 12.94
N PRO A 31 4.48 16.46 12.24
CA PRO A 31 4.50 16.59 10.80
C PRO A 31 4.02 15.29 10.13
N GLY A 32 3.19 15.39 9.11
CA GLY A 32 2.68 14.23 8.39
C GLY A 32 1.58 14.53 7.39
N TRP A 33 0.92 13.47 6.91
CA TRP A 33 -0.14 13.53 5.91
C TRP A 33 -1.51 13.94 6.46
N ARG A 34 -1.66 13.96 7.79
CA ARG A 34 -2.90 14.33 8.49
C ARG A 34 -2.56 15.15 9.73
N PRO A 35 -3.49 16.01 10.20
CA PRO A 35 -3.33 16.71 11.47
C PRO A 35 -3.16 15.70 12.61
N ALA A 36 -2.09 15.85 13.39
CA ALA A 36 -1.83 15.01 14.54
C ALA A 36 -1.03 15.75 15.60
N TRP A 37 -1.24 15.38 16.86
CA TRP A 37 -0.56 15.98 18.00
C TRP A 37 -0.17 14.91 19.02
N ASN A 38 0.89 15.16 19.77
CA ASN A 38 1.17 14.44 21.00
C ASN A 38 0.97 15.40 22.18
N ALA A 39 0.35 14.93 23.26
CA ALA A 39 0.16 15.72 24.46
C ALA A 39 0.48 14.92 25.73
N SER A 40 0.93 15.63 26.76
CA SER A 40 1.01 15.13 28.14
C SER A 40 -0.05 15.82 28.97
N VAL A 41 -0.93 15.05 29.60
CA VAL A 41 -2.12 15.56 30.30
C VAL A 41 -2.04 15.12 31.76
N ARG A 42 -2.18 16.06 32.68
CA ARG A 42 -2.25 15.79 34.12
C ARG A 42 -3.69 15.47 34.50
N THR A 43 -3.93 14.23 34.91
CA THR A 43 -5.21 13.74 35.44
C THR A 43 -5.09 13.54 36.96
N PRO A 44 -6.19 13.26 37.68
CA PRO A 44 -6.14 12.89 39.10
C PRO A 44 -5.28 11.65 39.41
N GLU A 45 -5.16 10.72 38.45
CA GLU A 45 -4.40 9.47 38.57
C GLU A 45 -2.91 9.63 38.23
N GLY A 46 -2.51 10.73 37.60
CA GLY A 46 -1.13 11.00 37.21
C GLY A 46 -1.01 11.72 35.88
N ILE A 47 0.19 11.76 35.31
CA ILE A 47 0.38 12.28 33.95
C ILE A 47 0.20 11.12 32.97
N ILE A 48 -0.72 11.29 32.02
CA ILE A 48 -0.88 10.39 30.87
C ILE A 48 -0.31 11.03 29.61
N HIS A 49 0.10 10.19 28.67
CA HIS A 49 0.60 10.62 27.36
C HIS A 49 -0.35 10.16 26.25
N ILE A 50 -0.84 11.11 25.47
CA ILE A 50 -1.85 10.85 24.44
C ILE A 50 -1.36 11.28 23.06
N HIS A 51 -1.78 10.52 22.05
CA HIS A 51 -1.70 10.86 20.65
C HIS A 51 -3.10 11.28 20.17
N ILE A 52 -3.18 12.45 19.54
CA ILE A 52 -4.41 12.97 18.93
C ILE A 52 -4.28 12.81 17.42
N ARG A 53 -5.17 12.02 16.83
CA ARG A 53 -5.27 11.81 15.38
C ARG A 53 -6.47 12.57 14.85
N GLY A 54 -6.25 13.59 14.02
CA GLY A 54 -7.29 14.35 13.35
C GLY A 54 -7.68 13.77 11.99
N ASP A 55 -8.84 14.18 11.49
CA ASP A 55 -9.34 13.76 10.19
C ASP A 55 -8.50 14.37 9.05
N ARG A 56 -8.46 13.68 7.91
CA ARG A 56 -7.91 14.27 6.68
C ARG A 56 -8.92 15.30 6.19
N GLY A 57 -8.46 16.48 5.79
CA GLY A 57 -9.37 17.51 5.28
C GLY A 57 -10.19 17.01 4.08
N ALA A 58 -11.33 17.67 3.83
CA ALA A 58 -12.32 17.25 2.84
C ALA A 58 -11.72 16.81 1.48
N GLY A 59 -12.06 15.59 1.07
CA GLY A 59 -11.65 15.00 -0.21
C GLY A 59 -10.33 14.25 -0.17
N GLN A 60 -9.73 14.10 1.02
CA GLN A 60 -8.56 13.24 1.25
C GLN A 60 -8.89 12.04 2.16
N GLU A 61 -10.13 11.95 2.67
CA GLU A 61 -10.58 10.83 3.49
C GLU A 61 -10.70 9.56 2.64
N THR A 62 -10.19 8.43 3.15
CA THR A 62 -10.46 7.10 2.55
C THR A 62 -11.71 6.47 3.17
N GLN A 63 -11.92 6.71 4.46
CA GLN A 63 -13.16 6.45 5.19
C GLN A 63 -13.27 7.44 6.35
N PRO A 64 -14.46 7.65 6.93
CA PRO A 64 -14.61 8.52 8.08
C PRO A 64 -13.70 8.08 9.23
N LEU A 65 -13.00 9.02 9.86
CA LEU A 65 -12.11 8.73 11.00
C LEU A 65 -12.83 7.99 12.15
N ARG A 66 -14.14 8.19 12.27
CA ARG A 66 -14.99 7.49 13.23
C ARG A 66 -14.93 5.96 13.08
N VAL A 67 -14.77 5.46 11.86
CA VAL A 67 -14.62 4.01 11.61
C VAL A 67 -13.37 3.47 12.28
N GLU A 68 -12.23 4.16 12.15
CA GLU A 68 -10.99 3.75 12.81
C GLU A 68 -11.13 3.74 14.34
N HIS A 69 -11.78 4.76 14.92
CA HIS A 69 -12.08 4.81 16.35
C HIS A 69 -12.87 3.58 16.82
N ASP A 70 -13.96 3.25 16.12
CA ASP A 70 -14.85 2.16 16.53
C ASP A 70 -14.20 0.78 16.31
N VAL A 71 -13.38 0.61 15.27
CA VAL A 71 -12.58 -0.61 15.06
C VAL A 71 -11.50 -0.76 16.13
N LEU A 72 -10.79 0.32 16.51
CA LEU A 72 -9.81 0.27 17.60
C LEU A 72 -10.45 -0.21 18.91
N ARG A 73 -11.66 0.29 19.23
CA ARG A 73 -12.40 -0.17 20.41
C ARG A 73 -12.79 -1.64 20.32
N LEU A 74 -13.31 -2.08 19.17
CA LEU A 74 -13.64 -3.49 18.95
C LEU A 74 -12.41 -4.38 19.12
N LEU A 75 -11.26 -4.03 18.55
CA LEU A 75 -10.05 -4.82 18.69
C LEU A 75 -9.57 -4.88 20.15
N ALA A 76 -9.65 -3.78 20.89
CA ALA A 76 -9.32 -3.76 22.32
C ALA A 76 -10.25 -4.67 23.14
N ASP A 77 -11.56 -4.65 22.86
CA ASP A 77 -12.55 -5.50 23.54
C ASP A 77 -12.32 -7.00 23.24
N GLU A 78 -11.78 -7.33 22.06
CA GLU A 78 -11.36 -8.69 21.68
C GLU A 78 -9.95 -9.07 22.19
N GLY A 79 -9.30 -8.20 22.97
CA GLY A 79 -7.99 -8.45 23.57
C GLY A 79 -6.81 -8.32 22.60
N ILE A 80 -7.02 -7.71 21.44
CA ILE A 80 -5.93 -7.36 20.51
C ILE A 80 -5.26 -6.08 21.03
N ALA A 81 -3.94 -6.11 21.15
CA ALA A 81 -3.20 -4.96 21.63
C ALA A 81 -3.20 -3.83 20.58
N VAL A 82 -3.96 -2.77 20.88
CA VAL A 82 -4.08 -1.52 20.12
C VAL A 82 -4.00 -0.34 21.10
N PRO A 83 -3.65 0.88 20.65
CA PRO A 83 -3.59 2.04 21.53
C PRO A 83 -4.91 2.25 22.29
N HIS A 84 -4.83 2.43 23.61
CA HIS A 84 -6.02 2.67 24.41
C HIS A 84 -6.73 3.95 23.98
N ILE A 85 -8.05 3.91 23.77
CA ILE A 85 -8.85 5.07 23.38
C ILE A 85 -9.27 5.86 24.62
N HIS A 86 -8.75 7.08 24.76
CA HIS A 86 -9.14 8.00 25.83
C HIS A 86 -10.41 8.78 25.50
N GLY A 87 -10.68 9.07 24.23
CA GLY A 87 -11.90 9.77 23.84
C GLY A 87 -11.97 10.18 22.38
N TRP A 88 -13.08 10.85 22.06
CA TRP A 88 -13.39 11.40 20.75
C TRP A 88 -13.71 12.90 20.87
N CYS A 89 -13.05 13.72 20.06
CA CYS A 89 -13.35 15.13 19.89
C CYS A 89 -14.24 15.30 18.66
N ASP A 90 -15.38 15.97 18.80
CA ASP A 90 -16.31 16.19 17.68
C ASP A 90 -15.91 17.36 16.77
N ASN A 91 -15.14 18.33 17.30
CA ASN A 91 -14.78 19.52 16.56
C ASN A 91 -13.37 20.04 16.92
N PRO A 92 -12.37 19.84 16.04
CA PRO A 92 -12.43 19.00 14.85
C PRO A 92 -12.63 17.52 15.22
N ALA A 93 -13.14 16.73 14.27
CA ALA A 93 -13.20 15.28 14.43
C ALA A 93 -11.79 14.72 14.70
N ALA A 94 -11.57 14.17 15.90
CA ALA A 94 -10.28 13.62 16.29
C ALA A 94 -10.41 12.49 17.32
N ILE A 95 -9.51 11.52 17.22
CA ILE A 95 -9.36 10.45 18.21
C ILE A 95 -8.24 10.84 19.17
N ALA A 96 -8.51 10.81 20.47
CA ALA A 96 -7.46 10.82 21.48
C ALA A 96 -7.21 9.39 21.96
N MET A 97 -6.01 8.91 21.72
CA MET A 97 -5.58 7.56 22.04
C MET A 97 -4.24 7.58 22.78
N GLU A 98 -3.84 6.46 23.33
CA GLU A 98 -2.55 6.29 24.00
C GLU A 98 -1.40 6.69 23.07
N ARG A 99 -0.44 7.47 23.58
CA ARG A 99 0.82 7.68 22.88
C ARG A 99 1.73 6.49 23.13
N ILE A 100 1.97 5.70 22.09
CA ILE A 100 2.85 4.54 22.18
C ILE A 100 4.32 4.98 22.17
N ASP A 101 4.99 4.80 23.31
CA ASP A 101 6.43 5.04 23.48
C ASP A 101 7.26 3.79 23.13
N ALA A 102 7.06 3.27 21.92
CA ALA A 102 7.80 2.15 21.35
C ALA A 102 8.21 2.44 19.90
N THR A 103 9.01 1.55 19.31
CA THR A 103 9.49 1.71 17.94
C THR A 103 8.43 1.25 16.95
N ALA A 104 8.04 2.11 16.02
CA ALA A 104 7.16 1.74 14.91
C ALA A 104 7.93 0.91 13.87
N PHE A 105 7.31 -0.15 13.35
CA PHE A 105 7.85 -0.90 12.22
C PHE A 105 7.94 -0.01 10.98
N ALA A 106 9.09 0.00 10.33
CA ALA A 106 9.37 0.79 9.12
C ALA A 106 10.16 -0.01 8.07
N GLY A 107 9.94 -1.33 8.02
CA GLY A 107 10.68 -2.26 7.16
C GLY A 107 12.04 -2.68 7.71
N GLY A 108 12.80 -3.40 6.90
CA GLY A 108 14.15 -3.90 7.24
C GLY A 108 14.19 -5.34 7.74
N ALA A 109 13.05 -6.02 7.77
CA ALA A 109 12.95 -7.43 8.14
C ALA A 109 13.63 -8.38 7.12
N ASP A 110 14.02 -7.89 5.95
CA ASP A 110 14.86 -8.63 5.01
C ASP A 110 16.34 -8.69 5.41
N ARG A 111 16.75 -7.86 6.38
CA ARG A 111 18.14 -7.73 6.86
C ARG A 111 18.28 -7.99 8.36
N ASP A 112 17.17 -7.91 9.10
CA ASP A 112 17.11 -8.17 10.54
C ASP A 112 16.17 -9.33 10.82
N ALA A 113 16.75 -10.46 11.27
CA ALA A 113 16.01 -11.67 11.59
C ALA A 113 15.05 -11.50 12.78
N ASN A 114 15.34 -10.60 13.72
CA ASN A 114 14.41 -10.34 14.81
C ASN A 114 13.22 -9.51 14.33
N LEU A 115 13.41 -8.53 13.45
CA LEU A 115 12.28 -7.83 12.82
C LEU A 115 11.45 -8.80 11.98
N HIS A 116 12.06 -9.72 11.24
CA HIS A 116 11.33 -10.77 10.50
C HIS A 116 10.49 -11.67 11.43
N ARG A 117 11.06 -12.08 12.57
CA ARG A 117 10.33 -12.82 13.60
C ARG A 117 9.14 -12.02 14.13
N LEU A 118 9.29 -10.72 14.38
CA LEU A 118 8.19 -9.84 14.81
C LEU A 118 7.10 -9.73 13.74
N VAL A 119 7.45 -9.65 12.44
CA VAL A 119 6.44 -9.75 11.37
C VAL A 119 5.73 -11.12 11.42
N GLY A 120 6.44 -12.19 11.77
CA GLY A 120 5.83 -13.50 12.04
C GLY A 120 4.82 -13.50 13.19
N ASP A 121 5.12 -12.79 14.29
CA ASP A 121 4.18 -12.61 15.41
C ASP A 121 2.97 -11.76 14.98
N TYR A 122 3.17 -10.78 14.09
CA TYR A 122 2.07 -10.03 13.49
C TYR A 122 1.12 -10.93 12.70
N MET A 123 1.63 -11.95 11.99
CA MET A 123 0.76 -12.91 11.28
C MET A 123 -0.16 -13.69 12.23
N ALA A 124 0.29 -13.97 13.46
CA ALA A 124 -0.54 -14.60 14.50
C ALA A 124 -1.61 -13.63 15.05
N ILE A 125 -1.28 -12.35 15.18
CA ILE A 125 -2.24 -11.29 15.54
C ILE A 125 -3.30 -11.16 14.44
N MET A 126 -2.91 -11.08 13.17
CA MET A 126 -3.82 -11.03 12.02
C MET A 126 -4.76 -12.25 12.01
N ALA A 127 -4.23 -13.46 12.22
CA ALA A 127 -5.06 -14.67 12.36
C ALA A 127 -6.07 -14.57 13.51
N SER A 128 -5.73 -13.89 14.60
CA SER A 128 -6.64 -13.63 15.72
C SER A 128 -7.72 -12.60 15.37
N VAL A 129 -7.36 -11.53 14.66
CA VAL A 129 -8.32 -10.55 14.14
C VAL A 129 -9.31 -11.22 13.18
N HIS A 130 -8.84 -12.09 12.30
CA HIS A 130 -9.69 -12.83 11.35
C HIS A 130 -10.66 -13.82 12.02
N ARG A 131 -10.47 -14.15 13.31
CA ARG A 131 -11.39 -15.01 14.09
C ARG A 131 -12.48 -14.24 14.82
N ILE A 132 -12.38 -12.90 14.89
CA ILE A 132 -13.41 -12.07 15.53
C ILE A 132 -14.74 -12.32 14.82
N ASP A 133 -15.81 -12.50 15.60
CA ASP A 133 -17.16 -12.65 15.05
C ASP A 133 -17.53 -11.40 14.26
N ILE A 134 -17.75 -11.57 12.95
CA ILE A 134 -18.08 -10.47 12.04
C ILE A 134 -19.36 -9.76 12.44
N ALA A 135 -20.26 -10.38 13.21
CA ALA A 135 -21.45 -9.72 13.74
C ALA A 135 -21.10 -8.51 14.62
N LYS A 136 -19.99 -8.56 15.37
CA LYS A 136 -19.49 -7.44 16.18
C LYS A 136 -19.02 -6.27 15.31
N ALA A 137 -18.36 -6.58 14.20
CA ALA A 137 -17.93 -5.59 13.22
C ALA A 137 -19.14 -4.94 12.51
N VAL A 138 -20.20 -5.71 12.23
CA VAL A 138 -21.46 -5.17 11.70
C VAL A 138 -22.19 -4.28 12.72
N GLU A 139 -22.17 -4.65 14.01
CA GLU A 139 -22.80 -3.88 15.08
C GLU A 139 -22.20 -2.47 15.23
N ILE A 140 -20.88 -2.34 15.04
CA ILE A 140 -20.20 -1.03 14.99
C ILE A 140 -20.37 -0.29 13.65
N GLY A 141 -21.17 -0.83 12.73
CA GLY A 141 -21.57 -0.16 11.49
C GLY A 141 -20.71 -0.48 10.26
N LEU A 142 -19.80 -1.46 10.31
CA LEU A 142 -19.07 -1.86 9.10
C LEU A 142 -20.02 -2.53 8.08
N PRO A 143 -20.02 -2.10 6.81
CA PRO A 143 -20.84 -2.72 5.78
C PRO A 143 -20.47 -4.19 5.56
N GLN A 144 -21.44 -5.09 5.66
CA GLN A 144 -21.22 -6.51 5.35
C GLN A 144 -21.34 -6.75 3.84
N PRO A 145 -20.28 -7.22 3.15
CA PRO A 145 -20.36 -7.56 1.73
C PRO A 145 -21.33 -8.73 1.50
N GLN A 146 -22.23 -8.57 0.53
CA GLN A 146 -23.23 -9.58 0.19
C GLN A 146 -22.81 -10.42 -1.02
N GLY A 147 -22.45 -11.68 -0.75
CA GLY A 147 -22.09 -12.66 -1.76
C GLY A 147 -20.64 -12.55 -2.27
N PRO A 148 -20.17 -13.55 -3.04
CA PRO A 148 -18.75 -13.70 -3.40
C PRO A 148 -18.15 -12.50 -4.14
N GLN A 149 -18.93 -11.89 -5.04
CA GLN A 149 -18.48 -10.73 -5.80
C GLN A 149 -18.24 -9.51 -4.89
N ALA A 150 -19.14 -9.24 -3.94
CA ALA A 150 -18.97 -8.13 -3.00
C ALA A 150 -17.79 -8.39 -2.04
N ILE A 151 -17.59 -9.66 -1.65
CA ILE A 151 -16.45 -10.07 -0.82
C ILE A 151 -15.12 -9.84 -1.56
N ALA A 152 -15.03 -10.27 -2.82
CA ALA A 152 -13.84 -10.09 -3.66
C ALA A 152 -13.50 -8.61 -3.90
N LEU A 153 -14.52 -7.76 -4.02
CA LEU A 153 -14.37 -6.34 -4.34
C LEU A 153 -14.37 -5.43 -3.12
N ALA A 154 -14.35 -5.96 -1.89
CA ALA A 154 -14.53 -5.17 -0.67
C ALA A 154 -13.52 -4.01 -0.54
N TYR A 155 -12.24 -4.28 -0.81
CA TYR A 155 -11.19 -3.26 -0.87
C TYR A 155 -11.15 -2.53 -2.22
N PHE A 156 -11.12 -3.31 -3.31
CA PHE A 156 -10.90 -2.79 -4.67
C PHE A 156 -12.02 -1.85 -5.13
N GLY A 157 -13.28 -2.15 -4.79
CA GLY A 157 -14.44 -1.43 -5.30
C GLY A 157 -14.45 0.04 -4.90
N ASP A 158 -13.85 0.41 -3.78
CA ASP A 158 -13.74 1.81 -3.37
C ASP A 158 -12.70 2.58 -4.19
N ALA A 159 -11.52 1.99 -4.41
CA ALA A 159 -10.53 2.54 -5.33
C ALA A 159 -11.07 2.65 -6.76
N ASP A 160 -11.85 1.66 -7.20
CA ASP A 160 -12.47 1.68 -8.53
C ASP A 160 -13.49 2.81 -8.68
N ARG A 161 -14.37 3.00 -7.69
CA ARG A 161 -15.31 4.14 -7.69
C ARG A 161 -14.58 5.47 -7.70
N HIS A 162 -13.54 5.61 -6.88
CA HIS A 162 -12.72 6.82 -6.85
C HIS A 162 -12.11 7.11 -8.22
N TYR A 163 -11.46 6.11 -8.83
CA TYR A 163 -10.86 6.21 -10.15
C TYR A 163 -11.89 6.62 -11.21
N GLN A 164 -13.01 5.92 -11.31
CA GLN A 164 -14.06 6.21 -12.29
C GLN A 164 -14.66 7.62 -12.11
N GLY A 165 -14.75 8.11 -10.88
CA GLY A 165 -15.28 9.45 -10.57
C GLY A 165 -14.31 10.62 -10.84
N HIS A 166 -13.00 10.37 -10.87
CA HIS A 166 -11.96 11.43 -10.92
C HIS A 166 -11.03 11.33 -12.13
N ARG A 167 -11.16 10.29 -12.94
CA ARG A 167 -10.35 10.09 -14.13
C ARG A 167 -10.54 11.23 -15.14
N ASP A 168 -9.43 11.79 -15.61
CA ASP A 168 -9.37 12.98 -16.48
C ASP A 168 -8.71 12.74 -17.85
N GLY A 169 -8.40 11.48 -18.18
CA GLY A 169 -7.81 11.07 -19.46
C GLY A 169 -7.67 9.55 -19.63
N PRO A 170 -7.13 9.06 -20.76
CA PRO A 170 -6.84 7.63 -20.95
C PRO A 170 -5.71 7.15 -20.04
N ASP A 171 -5.89 5.95 -19.47
CA ASP A 171 -4.84 5.17 -18.81
C ASP A 171 -4.99 3.70 -19.21
N PRO A 172 -4.38 3.30 -20.34
CA PRO A 172 -4.53 1.95 -20.87
C PRO A 172 -4.04 0.86 -19.91
N LEU A 173 -3.07 1.14 -19.04
CA LEU A 173 -2.57 0.17 -18.07
C LEU A 173 -3.60 -0.07 -16.95
N ILE A 174 -4.15 1.00 -16.37
CA ILE A 174 -5.23 0.85 -15.39
C ILE A 174 -6.43 0.16 -16.03
N ALA A 175 -6.81 0.53 -17.26
CA ALA A 175 -7.90 -0.12 -17.99
C ALA A 175 -7.66 -1.62 -18.17
N PHE A 176 -6.43 -2.02 -18.52
CA PHE A 176 -6.03 -3.41 -18.72
C PHE A 176 -6.11 -4.22 -17.42
N LEU A 177 -5.45 -3.76 -16.36
CA LEU A 177 -5.45 -4.45 -15.08
C LEU A 177 -6.85 -4.47 -14.45
N ARG A 178 -7.62 -3.39 -14.59
CA ARG A 178 -9.01 -3.32 -14.11
C ARG A 178 -9.90 -4.34 -14.83
N LYS A 179 -9.78 -4.45 -16.16
CA LYS A 179 -10.50 -5.45 -16.95
C LYS A 179 -10.15 -6.86 -16.48
N TRP A 180 -8.87 -7.12 -16.21
CA TRP A 180 -8.44 -8.40 -15.65
C TRP A 180 -9.06 -8.66 -14.27
N VAL A 181 -8.99 -7.72 -13.33
CA VAL A 181 -9.57 -7.86 -11.99
C VAL A 181 -11.08 -8.15 -12.07
N LEU A 182 -11.84 -7.36 -12.82
CA LEU A 182 -13.28 -7.55 -12.92
C LEU A 182 -13.68 -8.86 -13.63
N GLY A 183 -12.80 -9.41 -14.47
CA GLY A 183 -13.00 -10.69 -15.16
C GLY A 183 -12.55 -11.93 -14.40
N ASN A 184 -11.78 -11.79 -13.30
CA ASN A 184 -11.13 -12.91 -12.60
C ASN A 184 -11.47 -12.98 -11.11
N LEU A 185 -12.67 -12.54 -10.72
CA LEU A 185 -13.12 -12.58 -9.33
C LEU A 185 -13.08 -14.02 -8.77
N PRO A 186 -12.54 -14.25 -7.57
CA PRO A 186 -12.51 -15.57 -6.94
C PRO A 186 -13.88 -15.93 -6.35
N LEU A 187 -14.86 -16.20 -7.20
CA LEU A 187 -16.27 -16.37 -6.83
C LEU A 187 -16.57 -17.61 -5.97
N HIS A 188 -15.62 -18.53 -5.82
CA HIS A 188 -15.72 -19.65 -4.88
C HIS A 188 -15.47 -19.23 -3.42
N ARG A 189 -14.92 -18.03 -3.20
CA ARG A 189 -14.68 -17.48 -1.86
C ARG A 189 -15.98 -16.91 -1.28
N THR A 190 -16.42 -17.47 -0.15
CA THR A 190 -17.64 -17.03 0.55
C THR A 190 -17.39 -16.62 1.99
N GLN A 191 -16.16 -16.75 2.48
CA GLN A 191 -15.78 -16.41 3.85
C GLN A 191 -15.50 -14.91 3.94
N THR A 192 -15.96 -14.30 5.03
CA THR A 192 -15.70 -12.90 5.37
C THR A 192 -15.03 -12.84 6.72
N ALA A 193 -14.07 -11.93 6.87
CA ALA A 193 -13.39 -11.61 8.13
C ALA A 193 -13.31 -10.09 8.30
N LEU A 194 -13.10 -9.63 9.53
CA LEU A 194 -12.60 -8.28 9.78
C LEU A 194 -11.15 -8.21 9.30
N LEU A 195 -10.87 -7.27 8.40
CA LEU A 195 -9.57 -7.07 7.77
C LEU A 195 -8.90 -5.81 8.34
N ILE A 196 -7.58 -5.86 8.46
CA ILE A 196 -6.72 -4.73 8.84
C ILE A 196 -6.42 -3.84 7.61
N ALA A 197 -6.25 -4.48 6.45
CA ALA A 197 -6.01 -3.93 5.11
C ALA A 197 -4.70 -3.16 4.87
N ASP A 198 -4.15 -2.39 5.81
CA ASP A 198 -2.82 -1.75 5.68
C ASP A 198 -1.71 -2.49 6.48
N ALA A 199 -1.77 -3.82 6.47
CA ALA A 199 -0.83 -4.65 7.22
C ALA A 199 0.54 -4.84 6.51
N PRO A 200 1.64 -5.01 7.25
CA PRO A 200 1.73 -4.96 8.71
C PRO A 200 2.06 -3.56 9.24
N GLN A 201 1.34 -3.11 10.26
CA GLN A 201 1.60 -1.86 10.99
C GLN A 201 1.53 -2.10 12.49
N PHE A 202 2.68 -1.99 13.16
CA PHE A 202 2.82 -2.28 14.57
C PHE A 202 3.96 -1.50 15.25
N PHE A 203 3.85 -1.38 16.57
CA PHE A 203 4.92 -0.95 17.46
C PHE A 203 5.58 -2.15 18.15
N HIS A 204 6.87 -2.05 18.46
CA HIS A 204 7.61 -3.07 19.19
C HIS A 204 8.60 -2.46 20.20
N ASP A 205 8.90 -3.21 21.26
CA ASP A 205 9.93 -2.85 22.26
C ASP A 205 11.30 -3.49 21.95
N GLY A 206 11.39 -4.22 20.83
CA GLY A 206 12.57 -4.98 20.41
C GLY A 206 12.39 -6.48 20.60
N ASP A 207 11.59 -6.90 21.59
CA ASP A 207 11.36 -8.31 21.90
C ASP A 207 9.96 -8.77 21.49
N ARG A 208 8.95 -7.91 21.61
CA ARG A 208 7.57 -8.22 21.24
C ARG A 208 6.88 -7.07 20.52
N ILE A 209 5.83 -7.41 19.78
CA ILE A 209 4.85 -6.42 19.35
C ILE A 209 4.12 -5.91 20.59
N THR A 210 4.06 -4.59 20.73
CA THR A 210 3.30 -3.94 21.81
C THR A 210 1.90 -3.61 21.36
N HIS A 211 1.74 -3.05 20.15
CA HIS A 211 0.44 -2.64 19.61
C HIS A 211 0.42 -2.74 18.08
N ILE A 212 -0.72 -3.07 17.49
CA ILE A 212 -1.01 -2.76 16.08
C ILE A 212 -1.74 -1.42 15.97
N TYR A 213 -1.60 -0.71 14.85
CA TYR A 213 -2.17 0.64 14.69
C TYR A 213 -2.54 0.94 13.23
N ASP A 214 -3.12 2.12 13.02
CA ASP A 214 -3.46 2.70 11.70
C ASP A 214 -4.48 1.83 10.93
N LEU A 215 -5.63 1.63 11.56
CA LEU A 215 -6.77 0.82 11.10
C LEU A 215 -7.70 1.62 10.19
N GLU A 216 -7.17 2.64 9.49
CA GLU A 216 -7.94 3.53 8.64
C GLU A 216 -8.42 2.88 7.34
N LEU A 217 -8.04 1.63 7.07
CA LEU A 217 -8.55 0.83 5.95
C LEU A 217 -9.33 -0.40 6.40
N ALA A 218 -9.58 -0.56 7.71
CA ALA A 218 -10.23 -1.75 8.23
C ALA A 218 -11.67 -1.90 7.72
N HIS A 219 -12.01 -3.11 7.24
CA HIS A 219 -13.31 -3.41 6.63
C HIS A 219 -13.61 -4.91 6.67
N LEU A 220 -14.82 -5.31 6.26
CA LEU A 220 -15.19 -6.72 6.12
C LEU A 220 -14.90 -7.21 4.70
N GLY A 221 -14.14 -8.30 4.55
CA GLY A 221 -13.75 -8.83 3.23
C GLY A 221 -13.17 -10.25 3.28
N ASP A 222 -12.57 -10.70 2.17
CA ASP A 222 -11.86 -11.98 2.11
C ASP A 222 -10.55 -11.92 2.91
N PRO A 223 -10.28 -12.83 3.87
CA PRO A 223 -9.02 -12.84 4.61
C PRO A 223 -7.76 -12.96 3.75
N MET A 224 -7.86 -13.43 2.50
CA MET A 224 -6.74 -13.43 1.56
C MET A 224 -6.29 -12.01 1.17
N ALA A 225 -7.17 -11.00 1.29
CA ALA A 225 -6.83 -9.60 1.00
C ALA A 225 -5.84 -8.99 2.02
N ASP A 226 -5.91 -9.39 3.29
CA ASP A 226 -4.94 -8.98 4.31
C ASP A 226 -3.56 -9.63 4.08
N LEU A 227 -3.53 -10.88 3.61
CA LEU A 227 -2.27 -11.51 3.20
C LEU A 227 -1.68 -10.84 1.95
N ALA A 228 -2.54 -10.39 1.04
CA ALA A 228 -2.12 -9.59 -0.09
C ALA A 228 -1.54 -8.23 0.35
N SER A 229 -2.08 -7.58 1.39
CA SER A 229 -1.55 -6.31 1.88
C SER A 229 -0.10 -6.45 2.40
N ILE A 230 0.25 -7.58 3.03
CA ILE A 230 1.64 -7.88 3.42
C ILE A 230 2.58 -7.84 2.20
N ARG A 231 2.16 -8.45 1.08
CA ARG A 231 2.93 -8.43 -0.18
C ARG A 231 3.03 -7.03 -0.76
N VAL A 232 1.98 -6.21 -0.63
CA VAL A 232 1.97 -4.82 -1.07
C VAL A 232 2.93 -3.97 -0.22
N ARG A 233 2.96 -4.21 1.09
CA ARG A 233 3.88 -3.49 1.98
C ARG A 233 5.34 -3.85 1.72
N ASP A 234 5.64 -5.12 1.41
CA ASP A 234 7.00 -5.60 1.18
C ASP A 234 7.81 -4.74 0.19
N ILE A 235 7.18 -4.25 -0.88
CA ILE A 235 7.91 -3.45 -1.87
C ILE A 235 8.33 -2.07 -1.33
N ASN A 236 7.66 -1.52 -0.32
CA ASN A 236 7.94 -0.18 0.24
C ASN A 236 8.64 -0.23 1.61
N GLU A 237 8.26 -1.18 2.44
CA GLU A 237 8.78 -1.47 3.78
C GLU A 237 9.09 -2.97 3.85
N PRO A 238 10.32 -3.39 3.50
CA PRO A 238 10.67 -4.80 3.36
C PRO A 238 10.30 -5.64 4.58
N ILE A 239 9.49 -6.68 4.36
CA ILE A 239 8.94 -7.54 5.43
C ILE A 239 9.68 -8.87 5.58
N GLY A 240 10.64 -9.16 4.70
CA GLY A 240 11.47 -10.38 4.73
C GLY A 240 10.86 -11.54 3.95
N ASP A 241 11.27 -12.78 4.26
CA ASP A 241 10.79 -13.97 3.55
C ASP A 241 9.30 -14.22 3.82
N LEU A 242 8.48 -14.15 2.76
CA LEU A 242 7.03 -14.33 2.80
C LEU A 242 6.62 -15.77 3.11
N THR A 243 7.44 -16.75 2.73
CA THR A 243 7.08 -18.18 2.85
C THR A 243 6.81 -18.59 4.31
N PRO A 244 7.74 -18.41 5.27
CA PRO A 244 7.50 -18.74 6.68
C PRO A 244 6.41 -17.86 7.32
N LEU A 245 6.22 -16.63 6.85
CA LEU A 245 5.15 -15.74 7.35
C LEU A 245 3.76 -16.28 7.00
N LEU A 246 3.57 -16.69 5.74
CA LEU A 246 2.32 -17.29 5.28
C LEU A 246 2.09 -18.67 5.92
N GLN A 247 3.15 -19.46 6.15
CA GLN A 247 3.06 -20.71 6.93
C GLN A 247 2.60 -20.45 8.36
N ARG A 248 3.15 -19.42 9.02
CA ARG A 248 2.74 -19.03 10.37
C ARG A 248 1.26 -18.64 10.40
N TYR A 249 0.81 -17.80 9.47
CA TYR A 249 -0.61 -17.46 9.36
C TYR A 249 -1.50 -18.69 9.15
N ALA A 250 -1.14 -19.60 8.25
CA ALA A 250 -1.92 -20.81 7.98
C ALA A 250 -2.03 -21.70 9.22
N ALA A 251 -0.93 -21.87 9.96
CA ALA A 251 -0.91 -22.64 11.21
C ALA A 251 -1.77 -21.98 12.31
N GLU A 252 -1.66 -20.67 12.47
CA GLU A 252 -2.38 -19.93 13.52
C GLU A 252 -3.87 -19.78 13.20
N SER A 253 -4.24 -19.55 11.94
CA SER A 253 -5.63 -19.36 11.52
C SER A 253 -6.39 -20.67 11.32
N GLY A 254 -5.68 -21.77 11.06
CA GLY A 254 -6.26 -23.04 10.63
C GLY A 254 -6.79 -23.04 9.19
N ASN A 255 -6.62 -21.93 8.46
CA ASN A 255 -7.09 -21.78 7.09
C ASN A 255 -5.94 -22.05 6.09
N ALA A 256 -6.22 -22.88 5.10
CA ALA A 256 -5.31 -23.07 3.97
C ALA A 256 -5.20 -21.78 3.13
N ILE A 257 -4.03 -21.56 2.52
CA ILE A 257 -3.83 -20.45 1.60
C ILE A 257 -4.49 -20.80 0.26
N ASP A 258 -5.45 -19.97 -0.15
CA ASP A 258 -6.01 -20.02 -1.50
C ASP A 258 -5.14 -19.19 -2.44
N TRP A 259 -4.28 -19.86 -3.20
CA TRP A 259 -3.29 -19.20 -4.05
C TRP A 259 -3.90 -18.33 -5.14
N ALA A 260 -5.01 -18.78 -5.75
CA ALA A 260 -5.67 -18.02 -6.81
C ALA A 260 -6.31 -16.74 -6.25
N ALA A 261 -6.97 -16.84 -5.08
CA ALA A 261 -7.52 -15.68 -4.40
C ALA A 261 -6.42 -14.73 -3.89
N LEU A 262 -5.31 -15.25 -3.36
CA LEU A 262 -4.18 -14.43 -2.92
C LEU A 262 -3.56 -13.65 -4.09
N ASP A 263 -3.34 -14.29 -5.24
CA ASP A 263 -2.82 -13.62 -6.43
C ASP A 263 -3.79 -12.56 -6.96
N PHE A 264 -5.08 -12.87 -7.01
CA PHE A 264 -6.14 -11.92 -7.35
C PHE A 264 -6.10 -10.68 -6.44
N HIS A 265 -6.15 -10.88 -5.12
CA HIS A 265 -6.15 -9.77 -4.16
C HIS A 265 -4.83 -8.99 -4.19
N THR A 266 -3.71 -9.65 -4.49
CA THR A 266 -2.42 -8.95 -4.65
C THR A 266 -2.44 -8.00 -5.83
N ILE A 267 -2.90 -8.45 -7.00
CA ILE A 267 -3.02 -7.60 -8.20
C ILE A 267 -4.04 -6.48 -7.94
N ALA A 268 -5.19 -6.79 -7.35
CA ALA A 268 -6.23 -5.81 -7.04
C ALA A 268 -5.73 -4.74 -6.05
N SER A 269 -5.01 -5.13 -5.00
CA SER A 269 -4.45 -4.19 -4.02
C SER A 269 -3.33 -3.33 -4.60
N PHE A 270 -2.44 -3.89 -5.43
CA PHE A 270 -1.47 -3.09 -6.15
C PHE A 270 -2.12 -2.11 -7.13
N LEU A 271 -3.21 -2.51 -7.82
CA LEU A 271 -3.93 -1.63 -8.73
C LEU A 271 -4.71 -0.51 -8.00
N ALA A 272 -5.19 -0.77 -6.79
CA ALA A 272 -5.93 0.21 -5.99
C ALA A 272 -5.11 1.46 -5.65
N VAL A 273 -3.78 1.33 -5.54
CA VAL A 273 -2.86 2.46 -5.27
C VAL A 273 -2.82 3.46 -6.44
N PRO A 274 -2.39 3.11 -7.67
CA PRO A 274 -2.36 4.05 -8.79
C PRO A 274 -3.75 4.59 -9.14
N MET A 275 -4.83 3.80 -8.96
CA MET A 275 -6.21 4.28 -9.10
C MET A 275 -6.56 5.46 -8.18
N ARG A 276 -6.00 5.49 -6.97
CA ARG A 276 -6.17 6.61 -6.02
C ARG A 276 -5.19 7.77 -6.28
N MET A 277 -4.01 7.47 -6.83
CA MET A 277 -2.97 8.48 -7.04
C MET A 277 -3.13 9.25 -8.35
N GLU A 278 -3.72 8.64 -9.38
CA GLU A 278 -3.66 9.16 -10.74
C GLU A 278 -4.18 10.59 -10.86
N SER A 279 -5.41 10.85 -10.38
CA SER A 279 -6.00 12.18 -10.46
C SER A 279 -5.12 13.21 -9.76
N ALA A 280 -4.64 12.90 -8.55
CA ALA A 280 -3.78 13.78 -7.78
C ALA A 280 -2.47 14.13 -8.52
N LEU A 281 -1.84 13.14 -9.16
CA LEU A 281 -0.60 13.30 -9.93
C LEU A 281 -0.77 14.10 -11.24
N ARG A 282 -2.00 14.23 -11.75
CA ARG A 282 -2.34 15.00 -12.96
C ARG A 282 -2.87 16.42 -12.66
N THR A 283 -3.25 16.73 -11.43
CA THR A 283 -3.76 18.05 -11.05
C THR A 283 -2.67 19.13 -10.97
N GLN A 284 -3.08 20.41 -11.07
CA GLN A 284 -2.19 21.57 -10.82
C GLN A 284 -1.98 21.88 -9.32
N ARG A 285 -2.51 21.06 -8.40
CA ARG A 285 -2.36 21.29 -6.96
C ARG A 285 -0.98 20.80 -6.51
N GLN A 286 -0.34 21.57 -5.63
CA GLN A 286 0.91 21.14 -5.01
C GLN A 286 0.65 19.94 -4.10
N LEU A 287 1.27 18.80 -4.42
CA LEU A 287 1.29 17.64 -3.53
C LEU A 287 2.34 17.83 -2.43
N PRO A 288 2.12 17.28 -1.22
CA PRO A 288 3.10 17.39 -0.15
C PRO A 288 4.45 16.71 -0.48
N ALA A 289 4.46 15.61 -1.24
CA ALA A 289 5.67 14.98 -1.75
C ALA A 289 5.44 14.26 -3.11
N TYR A 290 5.43 15.03 -4.21
CA TYR A 290 5.10 14.52 -5.55
C TYR A 290 5.88 13.24 -5.94
N VAL A 291 7.19 13.21 -5.73
CA VAL A 291 8.05 12.07 -6.14
C VAL A 291 7.77 10.82 -5.31
N GLU A 292 7.38 10.98 -4.05
CA GLU A 292 6.99 9.85 -3.21
C GLU A 292 5.69 9.22 -3.71
N TYR A 293 4.66 10.03 -3.99
CA TYR A 293 3.42 9.56 -4.61
C TYR A 293 3.65 8.91 -5.97
N LEU A 294 4.51 9.50 -6.81
CA LEU A 294 4.88 8.93 -8.10
C LEU A 294 5.61 7.57 -7.95
N SER A 295 6.42 7.42 -6.90
CA SER A 295 7.08 6.14 -6.60
C SER A 295 6.07 5.06 -6.20
N TRP A 296 5.01 5.41 -5.48
CA TRP A 296 3.93 4.49 -5.13
C TRP A 296 3.12 4.09 -6.35
N ASP A 297 2.72 5.05 -7.20
CA ASP A 297 2.02 4.77 -8.46
C ASP A 297 2.83 3.82 -9.35
N LEU A 298 4.05 4.20 -9.72
CA LEU A 298 4.87 3.41 -10.66
C LEU A 298 5.32 2.06 -10.08
N GLY A 299 5.68 2.04 -8.80
CA GLY A 299 6.09 0.80 -8.12
C GLY A 299 4.96 -0.21 -8.02
N CYS A 300 3.75 0.24 -7.67
CA CYS A 300 2.58 -0.64 -7.61
C CYS A 300 2.10 -1.07 -9.02
N ARG A 301 2.17 -0.19 -10.03
CA ARG A 301 1.93 -0.58 -11.44
C ARG A 301 2.85 -1.70 -11.89
N ARG A 302 4.16 -1.57 -11.61
CA ARG A 302 5.14 -2.62 -11.91
C ARG A 302 4.82 -3.91 -11.16
N ALA A 303 4.59 -3.83 -9.85
CA ALA A 303 4.32 -5.01 -9.03
C ALA A 303 3.04 -5.75 -9.45
N ALA A 304 1.98 -5.03 -9.85
CA ALA A 304 0.78 -5.64 -10.41
C ALA A 304 1.09 -6.41 -11.71
N LEU A 305 1.92 -5.84 -12.59
CA LEU A 305 2.36 -6.49 -13.83
C LEU A 305 3.26 -7.70 -13.57
N ASP A 306 4.18 -7.62 -12.60
CA ASP A 306 5.05 -8.73 -12.21
C ASP A 306 4.23 -9.94 -11.72
N VAL A 307 3.24 -9.70 -10.85
CA VAL A 307 2.37 -10.75 -10.33
C VAL A 307 1.45 -11.27 -11.44
N LEU A 308 0.88 -10.40 -12.28
CA LEU A 308 0.05 -10.83 -13.40
C LEU A 308 0.84 -11.67 -14.43
N ALA A 309 2.09 -11.30 -14.71
CA ALA A 309 2.96 -12.07 -15.59
C ALA A 309 3.20 -13.49 -15.03
N GLN A 310 3.43 -13.62 -13.72
CA GLN A 310 3.54 -14.92 -13.06
C GLN A 310 2.25 -15.74 -13.19
N VAL A 311 1.09 -15.13 -12.94
CA VAL A 311 -0.23 -15.78 -13.06
C VAL A 311 -0.49 -16.26 -14.50
N ARG A 312 -0.02 -15.52 -15.51
CA ARG A 312 -0.22 -15.82 -16.93
C ARG A 312 0.91 -16.64 -17.57
N GLY A 313 1.97 -16.95 -16.83
CA GLY A 313 3.16 -17.63 -17.37
C GLY A 313 3.87 -16.83 -18.45
N VAL A 314 3.92 -15.50 -18.32
CA VAL A 314 4.57 -14.60 -19.26
C VAL A 314 5.97 -14.25 -18.77
N ASP A 315 6.98 -14.55 -19.59
CA ASP A 315 8.36 -14.17 -19.30
C ASP A 315 8.57 -12.68 -19.59
N LEU A 316 8.88 -11.91 -18.54
CA LEU A 316 9.15 -10.48 -18.65
C LEU A 316 10.56 -10.23 -19.14
N VAL A 317 10.68 -9.51 -20.26
CA VAL A 317 11.98 -9.11 -20.83
C VAL A 317 12.61 -8.01 -19.96
N PRO A 318 13.86 -8.19 -19.49
CA PRO A 318 14.57 -7.15 -18.76
C PRO A 318 14.72 -5.86 -19.58
N VAL A 319 14.51 -4.72 -18.94
CA VAL A 319 14.64 -3.40 -19.58
C VAL A 319 15.99 -2.79 -19.24
N THR A 320 16.78 -2.51 -20.27
CA THR A 320 18.09 -1.86 -20.10
C THR A 320 17.93 -0.39 -19.74
N ASP A 321 18.86 0.11 -18.92
CA ASP A 321 18.97 1.53 -18.59
C ASP A 321 19.20 2.39 -19.83
N LEU A 322 18.49 3.51 -19.88
CA LEU A 322 18.68 4.54 -20.89
C LEU A 322 19.91 5.38 -20.55
N ALA A 323 20.76 5.59 -21.56
CA ALA A 323 21.89 6.50 -21.46
C ALA A 323 21.37 7.96 -21.36
N PRO A 324 21.80 8.74 -20.35
CA PRO A 324 21.55 10.17 -20.29
C PRO A 324 22.07 10.89 -21.54
N VAL A 325 21.32 11.87 -22.03
CA VAL A 325 21.78 12.78 -23.09
C VAL A 325 22.24 14.08 -22.43
N GLU A 326 23.53 14.40 -22.59
CA GLU A 326 24.07 15.68 -22.13
C GLU A 326 23.53 16.85 -22.97
N LYS A 327 23.06 17.89 -22.28
CA LYS A 327 22.50 19.11 -22.89
C LYS A 327 23.22 20.34 -22.32
N SER A 328 23.29 21.42 -23.10
CA SER A 328 23.89 22.68 -22.65
C SER A 328 23.17 23.31 -21.43
N THR A 329 21.93 22.90 -21.19
CA THR A 329 21.09 23.34 -20.07
C THR A 329 21.32 22.56 -18.78
N ASP A 330 22.14 21.50 -18.78
CA ASP A 330 22.32 20.61 -17.62
C ASP A 330 22.81 21.36 -16.37
N ILE A 331 23.65 22.37 -16.58
CA ILE A 331 24.15 23.23 -15.51
C ILE A 331 23.03 23.90 -14.69
N ILE A 332 21.87 24.20 -15.31
CA ILE A 332 20.73 24.81 -14.62
C ILE A 332 20.13 23.81 -13.62
N TYR A 333 19.94 22.56 -14.05
CA TYR A 333 19.38 21.51 -13.21
C TYR A 333 20.36 21.07 -12.11
N ASP A 334 21.66 21.07 -12.38
CA ASP A 334 22.66 20.78 -11.35
C ASP A 334 22.69 21.85 -10.26
N ASN A 335 22.62 23.14 -10.63
CA ASN A 335 22.50 24.23 -9.65
C ASN A 335 21.18 24.15 -8.86
N LEU A 336 20.07 23.76 -9.48
CA LEU A 336 18.80 23.54 -8.79
C LEU A 336 18.93 22.42 -7.76
N VAL A 337 19.49 21.26 -8.14
CA VAL A 337 19.69 20.13 -7.22
C VAL A 337 20.61 20.52 -6.06
N ALA A 338 21.72 21.22 -6.33
CA ALA A 338 22.62 21.72 -5.29
C ALA A 338 21.90 22.67 -4.32
N SER A 339 21.12 23.61 -4.84
CA SER A 339 20.36 24.57 -4.02
C SER A 339 19.32 23.88 -3.13
N CYS A 340 18.75 22.77 -3.60
CA CYS A 340 17.80 21.98 -2.80
C CYS A 340 18.49 21.01 -1.83
N ALA A 341 19.75 20.65 -2.05
CA ALA A 341 20.50 19.75 -1.16
C ALA A 341 20.83 20.41 0.18
N ASP A 342 20.95 21.74 0.20
CA ASP A 342 21.18 22.54 1.41
C ASP A 342 19.92 22.76 2.25
N LEU A 343 18.75 22.27 1.79
CA LEU A 343 17.51 22.37 2.57
C LEU A 343 17.57 21.47 3.83
N PRO A 344 16.84 21.82 4.91
CA PRO A 344 16.73 20.97 6.08
C PRO A 344 16.29 19.56 5.70
N ALA A 345 16.78 18.57 6.47
CA ALA A 345 16.35 17.19 6.31
C ALA A 345 14.83 17.07 6.37
N ALA A 346 14.29 16.08 5.66
CA ALA A 346 12.88 15.77 5.73
C ALA A 346 12.45 15.52 7.18
N SER A 347 11.28 16.03 7.54
CA SER A 347 10.66 15.78 8.84
C SER A 347 9.55 14.73 8.73
N GLY A 348 9.30 14.03 9.84
CA GLY A 348 8.25 13.02 9.91
C GLY A 348 8.55 11.78 9.05
N ARG A 349 7.58 11.37 8.23
CA ARG A 349 7.63 10.13 7.42
C ARG A 349 8.25 10.31 6.02
N LEU A 350 8.62 11.53 5.65
CA LEU A 350 9.16 11.83 4.33
C LEU A 350 10.61 11.32 4.20
N ARG A 351 10.92 10.61 3.10
CA ARG A 351 12.24 9.99 2.89
C ARG A 351 13.33 10.97 2.44
N GLU A 352 12.94 12.08 1.82
CA GLU A 352 13.81 13.13 1.31
C GLU A 352 13.05 14.46 1.29
N PRO A 353 13.71 15.63 1.42
CA PRO A 353 13.03 16.91 1.22
C PRO A 353 12.27 16.93 -0.11
N PRO A 354 10.95 17.23 -0.14
CA PRO A 354 10.14 17.17 -1.35
C PRO A 354 10.71 17.95 -2.53
N ALA A 355 11.26 19.15 -2.28
CA ALA A 355 11.89 19.97 -3.31
C ALA A 355 13.15 19.32 -3.92
N LEU A 356 13.98 18.67 -3.10
CA LEU A 356 15.18 17.96 -3.57
C LEU A 356 14.81 16.76 -4.46
N SER A 357 13.84 15.96 -4.02
CA SER A 357 13.38 14.81 -4.80
C SER A 357 12.81 15.25 -6.15
N LEU A 358 12.01 16.32 -6.17
CA LEU A 358 11.44 16.87 -7.41
C LEU A 358 12.52 17.45 -8.33
N ALA A 359 13.52 18.17 -7.79
CA ALA A 359 14.64 18.69 -8.56
C ALA A 359 15.43 17.56 -9.26
N ARG A 360 15.70 16.46 -8.53
CA ARG A 360 16.37 15.27 -9.08
C ARG A 360 15.53 14.61 -10.18
N HIS A 361 14.21 14.49 -9.95
CA HIS A 361 13.28 13.93 -10.92
C HIS A 361 13.24 14.76 -12.22
N VAL A 362 13.13 16.09 -12.14
CA VAL A 362 13.12 16.96 -13.32
C VAL A 362 14.45 16.88 -14.08
N ARG A 363 15.59 16.90 -13.38
CA ARG A 363 16.91 16.69 -14.02
C ARG A 363 16.96 15.37 -14.78
N ARG A 364 16.44 14.28 -14.19
CA ARG A 364 16.42 12.97 -14.83
C ARG A 364 15.47 12.94 -16.03
N ARG A 365 14.30 13.58 -15.92
CA ARG A 365 13.34 13.72 -17.03
C ARG A 365 13.95 14.46 -18.22
N GLU A 366 14.76 15.48 -17.98
CA GLU A 366 15.45 16.21 -19.04
C GLU A 366 16.52 15.37 -19.74
N ALA A 367 17.21 14.50 -18.99
CA ALA A 367 18.26 13.65 -19.52
C ALA A 367 17.77 12.45 -20.34
N ILE A 368 16.63 11.84 -19.98
CA ILE A 368 16.15 10.59 -20.62
C ILE A 368 14.68 10.59 -21.06
N GLY A 369 13.89 11.61 -20.69
CA GLY A 369 12.43 11.63 -20.90
C GLY A 369 12.01 11.60 -22.37
N ASP A 370 12.73 12.30 -23.24
CA ASP A 370 12.46 12.30 -24.69
C ASP A 370 12.62 10.91 -25.30
N GLU A 371 13.64 10.15 -24.87
CA GLU A 371 13.90 8.80 -25.34
C GLU A 371 12.86 7.80 -24.82
N ILE A 372 12.39 7.97 -23.57
CA ILE A 372 11.25 7.20 -23.04
C ILE A 372 10.03 7.42 -23.92
N ALA A 373 9.63 8.68 -24.12
CA ALA A 373 8.44 9.03 -24.90
C ALA A 373 8.53 8.49 -26.33
N ARG A 374 9.71 8.55 -26.95
CA ARG A 374 9.95 8.01 -28.29
C ARG A 374 9.76 6.50 -28.35
N ARG A 375 10.38 5.73 -27.42
CA ARG A 375 10.28 4.26 -27.40
C ARG A 375 8.88 3.79 -27.08
N ASP A 376 8.23 4.39 -26.09
CA ASP A 376 6.88 4.03 -25.67
C ASP A 376 5.87 4.25 -26.81
N ARG A 377 5.98 5.38 -27.51
CA ARG A 377 5.15 5.63 -28.70
C ARG A 377 5.40 4.57 -29.79
N LEU A 378 6.66 4.30 -30.14
CA LEU A 378 6.98 3.36 -31.22
C LEU A 378 6.50 1.93 -30.92
N GLU A 379 6.58 1.50 -29.67
CA GLU A 379 6.10 0.18 -29.27
C GLU A 379 4.57 0.09 -29.26
N ALA A 380 3.89 1.13 -28.78
CA ALA A 380 2.43 1.21 -28.86
C ALA A 380 1.93 1.27 -30.31
N GLU A 381 2.56 2.08 -31.17
CA GLU A 381 2.25 2.15 -32.61
C GLU A 381 2.46 0.81 -33.32
N ARG A 382 3.50 0.05 -32.93
CA ARG A 382 3.76 -1.28 -33.46
C ARG A 382 2.65 -2.26 -33.06
N LEU A 383 2.23 -2.24 -31.79
CA LEU A 383 1.13 -3.08 -31.32
C LEU A 383 -0.18 -2.73 -32.03
N LEU A 384 -0.47 -1.43 -32.20
CA LEU A 384 -1.69 -0.93 -32.81
C LEU A 384 -1.68 -1.02 -34.35
N GLY A 385 -0.54 -1.35 -34.97
CA GLY A 385 -0.40 -1.47 -36.42
C GLY A 385 -0.53 -0.15 -37.20
N GLN A 386 -0.45 1.01 -36.55
CA GLN A 386 -0.62 2.32 -37.18
C GLN A 386 0.16 3.42 -36.45
N ARG A 387 0.36 4.56 -37.13
CA ARG A 387 1.02 5.75 -36.57
C ARG A 387 0.00 6.77 -36.10
N PHE A 388 0.37 7.57 -35.10
CA PHE A 388 -0.48 8.62 -34.55
C PHE A 388 0.20 9.98 -34.53
N GLU A 389 -0.60 11.03 -34.64
CA GLU A 389 -0.12 12.43 -34.69
C GLU A 389 0.34 12.95 -33.32
N SER A 390 -0.14 12.36 -32.22
CA SER A 390 0.18 12.81 -30.86
C SER A 390 0.20 11.66 -29.85
N ALA A 391 0.91 11.85 -28.74
CA ALA A 391 0.93 10.89 -27.63
C ALA A 391 -0.47 10.67 -27.03
N ALA A 392 -1.29 11.72 -26.92
CA ALA A 392 -2.66 11.59 -26.45
C ALA A 392 -3.53 10.70 -27.35
N ALA A 393 -3.32 10.77 -28.68
CA ALA A 393 -4.00 9.89 -29.63
C ALA A 393 -3.56 8.43 -29.48
N VAL A 394 -2.28 8.19 -29.20
CA VAL A 394 -1.74 6.84 -28.90
C VAL A 394 -2.41 6.27 -27.65
N GLU A 395 -2.43 7.00 -26.53
CA GLU A 395 -3.04 6.49 -25.28
C GLU A 395 -4.53 6.19 -25.47
N THR A 396 -5.26 7.07 -26.16
CA THR A 396 -6.70 6.85 -26.45
C THR A 396 -6.92 5.60 -27.29
N ALA A 397 -6.09 5.37 -28.31
CA ALA A 397 -6.19 4.19 -29.17
C ALA A 397 -5.76 2.91 -28.44
N LEU A 398 -4.71 2.99 -27.63
CA LEU A 398 -4.21 1.85 -26.85
C LEU A 398 -5.23 1.41 -25.79
N GLU A 399 -5.91 2.35 -25.14
CA GLU A 399 -6.95 2.00 -24.19
C GLU A 399 -8.14 1.31 -24.86
N ARG A 400 -8.58 1.81 -26.01
CA ARG A 400 -9.64 1.15 -26.79
C ARG A 400 -9.25 -0.27 -27.17
N TYR A 401 -8.02 -0.42 -27.68
CA TYR A 401 -7.47 -1.73 -28.02
C TYR A 401 -7.48 -2.68 -26.81
N VAL A 402 -7.04 -2.22 -25.64
CA VAL A 402 -7.09 -2.99 -24.38
C VAL A 402 -8.51 -3.45 -24.02
N LEU A 403 -9.49 -2.56 -24.16
CA LEU A 403 -10.89 -2.88 -23.84
C LEU A 403 -11.48 -3.92 -24.79
N ASP A 404 -11.05 -3.93 -26.05
CA ASP A 404 -11.49 -4.88 -27.08
C ASP A 404 -10.69 -6.19 -27.09
N ALA A 405 -9.43 -6.18 -26.62
CA ALA A 405 -8.50 -7.31 -26.67
C ALA A 405 -9.00 -8.56 -25.94
N GLY A 406 -8.74 -9.74 -26.48
CA GLY A 406 -8.99 -11.02 -25.81
C GLY A 406 -7.83 -11.45 -24.89
N PRO A 407 -7.95 -12.65 -24.29
CA PRO A 407 -6.86 -13.24 -23.49
C PRO A 407 -5.60 -13.61 -24.29
N ASP A 408 -5.72 -13.73 -25.63
CA ASP A 408 -4.61 -14.11 -26.51
C ASP A 408 -3.58 -12.97 -26.65
N GLU A 409 -4.02 -11.73 -26.44
CA GLU A 409 -3.21 -10.51 -26.51
C GLU A 409 -2.56 -10.15 -25.16
N ASP A 410 -2.89 -10.86 -24.08
CA ASP A 410 -2.43 -10.52 -22.73
C ASP A 410 -0.91 -10.56 -22.60
N ALA A 411 -0.22 -11.49 -23.26
CA ALA A 411 1.24 -11.57 -23.21
C ALA A 411 1.90 -10.31 -23.81
N ASP A 412 1.38 -9.83 -24.94
CA ASP A 412 1.88 -8.62 -25.59
C ASP A 412 1.57 -7.36 -24.79
N LEU A 413 0.37 -7.28 -24.21
CA LEU A 413 -0.05 -6.16 -23.36
C LEU A 413 0.75 -6.10 -22.06
N ILE A 414 0.92 -7.22 -21.35
CA ILE A 414 1.76 -7.33 -20.16
C ILE A 414 3.19 -6.89 -20.49
N GLY A 415 3.77 -7.42 -21.58
CA GLY A 415 5.11 -7.07 -22.01
C GLY A 415 5.26 -5.59 -22.36
N LEU A 416 4.30 -5.01 -23.09
CA LEU A 416 4.30 -3.58 -23.42
C LEU A 416 4.26 -2.73 -22.17
N PHE A 417 3.28 -2.94 -21.29
CA PHE A 417 3.11 -2.11 -20.11
C PHE A 417 4.26 -2.26 -19.12
N HIS A 418 4.78 -3.48 -18.94
CA HIS A 418 5.97 -3.69 -18.11
C HIS A 418 7.16 -2.86 -18.62
N ARG A 419 7.44 -2.88 -19.93
CA ARG A 419 8.53 -2.09 -20.49
C ARG A 419 8.35 -0.58 -20.29
N ARG A 420 7.12 -0.07 -20.47
CA ARG A 420 6.79 1.34 -20.25
C ARG A 420 6.98 1.74 -18.79
N THR A 421 6.44 0.96 -17.86
CA THR A 421 6.56 1.23 -16.41
C THR A 421 8.02 1.15 -15.95
N MET A 422 8.79 0.17 -16.42
CA MET A 422 10.22 0.07 -16.10
C MET A 422 11.02 1.27 -16.61
N ARG A 423 10.73 1.78 -17.82
CA ARG A 423 11.34 3.03 -18.31
C ARG A 423 10.96 4.23 -17.45
N ALA A 424 9.69 4.34 -17.07
CA ALA A 424 9.22 5.41 -16.20
C ALA A 424 9.90 5.39 -14.82
N LEU A 425 10.12 4.20 -14.23
CA LEU A 425 10.86 4.04 -12.98
C LEU A 425 12.31 4.54 -13.07
N GLN A 426 12.93 4.54 -14.26
CA GLN A 426 14.26 5.14 -14.46
C GLN A 426 14.30 6.65 -14.21
N LEU A 427 13.15 7.33 -14.21
CA LEU A 427 13.01 8.74 -13.81
C LEU A 427 13.09 8.95 -12.29
N LEU A 428 13.00 7.87 -11.51
CA LEU A 428 13.08 7.85 -10.05
C LEU A 428 14.40 7.26 -9.53
N HIS A 429 15.35 6.93 -10.42
CA HIS A 429 16.66 6.42 -10.01
C HIS A 429 17.34 7.39 -9.03
N GLY A 430 17.74 6.87 -7.87
CA GLY A 430 18.34 7.64 -6.78
C GLY A 430 17.35 8.15 -5.72
N TYR A 431 16.03 7.98 -5.93
CA TYR A 431 15.05 8.20 -4.86
C TYR A 431 15.21 7.12 -3.77
N PRO A 432 15.29 7.48 -2.48
CA PRO A 432 15.62 6.55 -1.39
C PRO A 432 14.41 5.68 -0.92
N GLY A 433 13.62 5.16 -1.87
CA GLY A 433 12.48 4.28 -1.62
C GLY A 433 12.73 2.87 -2.16
N PRO A 434 12.60 1.79 -1.36
CA PRO A 434 12.71 0.42 -1.86
C PRO A 434 11.77 0.13 -3.03
N ILE A 435 10.58 0.77 -3.04
CA ILE A 435 9.50 0.58 -4.02
C ILE A 435 9.90 0.83 -5.47
N VAL A 436 10.95 1.64 -5.69
CA VAL A 436 11.48 1.93 -7.03
C VAL A 436 12.13 0.70 -7.65
N ASN A 437 12.81 -0.13 -6.84
CA ASN A 437 13.65 -1.23 -7.33
C ASN A 437 13.15 -2.61 -6.89
N ARG A 438 12.48 -2.70 -5.74
CA ARG A 438 12.13 -3.98 -5.10
C ARG A 438 10.90 -4.62 -5.72
N VAL A 439 11.05 -5.78 -6.35
CA VAL A 439 9.91 -6.60 -6.80
C VAL A 439 9.24 -7.29 -5.62
N PRO A 440 7.96 -7.73 -5.74
CA PRO A 440 7.33 -8.54 -4.71
C PRO A 440 8.18 -9.77 -4.36
N GLY A 441 8.40 -10.02 -3.06
CA GLY A 441 9.16 -11.18 -2.60
C GLY A 441 8.60 -12.51 -3.13
N PRO A 442 9.48 -13.48 -3.47
CA PRO A 442 9.04 -14.79 -3.93
C PRO A 442 8.35 -15.56 -2.79
N ILE A 443 7.45 -16.48 -3.17
CA ILE A 443 6.79 -17.40 -2.25
C ILE A 443 7.06 -18.82 -2.72
N ASP A 444 7.70 -19.64 -1.90
CA ASP A 444 7.83 -21.06 -2.17
C ASP A 444 6.51 -21.78 -1.86
N ARG A 445 5.65 -21.92 -2.87
CA ARG A 445 4.37 -22.62 -2.75
C ARG A 445 4.55 -24.11 -2.50
N LEU A 446 5.69 -24.72 -2.87
CA LEU A 446 5.94 -26.14 -2.64
C LEU A 446 6.15 -26.44 -1.17
N ALA A 447 6.65 -25.46 -0.39
CA ALA A 447 6.77 -25.54 1.06
C ALA A 447 5.43 -25.70 1.80
N PHE A 448 4.29 -25.53 1.13
CA PHE A 448 2.95 -25.74 1.67
C PHE A 448 2.34 -27.10 1.32
N SER A 449 2.97 -27.84 0.39
CA SER A 449 2.58 -29.22 0.11
C SER A 449 3.17 -30.12 1.19
N SER A 450 2.33 -30.54 2.14
CA SER A 450 2.75 -31.49 3.17
C SER A 450 3.32 -32.75 2.51
N SER A 451 4.50 -33.19 2.94
CA SER A 451 5.11 -34.47 2.62
C SER A 451 4.25 -35.63 3.14
N HIS A 452 3.23 -36.02 2.39
CA HIS A 452 2.47 -37.24 2.62
C HIS A 452 2.88 -38.33 1.60
N SER A 453 3.31 -39.47 2.15
CA SER A 453 3.56 -40.78 1.51
C SER A 453 4.89 -41.02 0.80
N THR A 454 5.88 -41.48 1.59
CA THR A 454 6.65 -42.69 1.24
C THR A 454 6.88 -43.54 2.50
N THR A 455 5.82 -44.10 3.05
CA THR A 455 5.94 -45.42 3.70
C THR A 455 5.74 -46.44 2.58
N VAL A 456 6.81 -46.69 1.82
CA VAL A 456 6.84 -47.87 0.95
C VAL A 456 6.85 -49.07 1.87
N MET A 457 5.79 -49.87 1.76
CA MET A 457 5.67 -51.18 2.38
C MET A 457 6.95 -51.98 2.12
N ALA A 458 7.66 -52.33 3.19
CA ALA A 458 8.67 -53.37 3.13
C ALA A 458 7.96 -54.66 2.73
N HIS A 459 8.14 -55.06 1.47
CA HIS A 459 7.85 -56.43 1.04
C HIS A 459 8.83 -57.35 1.76
N ASP A 460 8.31 -58.08 2.75
CA ASP A 460 8.96 -59.28 3.25
C ASP A 460 9.06 -60.29 2.10
N SER A 461 10.28 -60.48 1.62
CA SER A 461 10.67 -61.60 0.75
C SER A 461 11.80 -62.33 1.46
N ALA A 462 11.43 -63.21 2.39
CA ALA A 462 12.31 -64.22 2.93
C ALA A 462 11.94 -65.57 2.33
N THR A 463 12.77 -66.05 1.41
CA THR A 463 12.76 -67.45 0.97
C THR A 463 14.14 -68.04 1.24
N HIS A 464 14.17 -69.12 2.04
CA HIS A 464 15.23 -70.13 2.22
C HIS A 464 16.61 -69.67 2.74
N ILE A 465 16.99 -70.11 3.95
CA ILE A 465 17.63 -71.41 4.26
C ILE A 465 17.28 -71.81 5.70
#